data_AF-A0A9P6BBG8-F1
#
_entry.id   AF-A0A9P6BBG8-F1
#
_cell.length_a   1.000
_cell.length_b   1.000
_cell.length_c   1.000
_cell.angle_alpha   90.00
_cell.angle_beta   90.00
_cell.angle_gamma   90.00
#
_symmetry.space_group_name_H-M   'P 1'
#
loop_
_entity.id
_entity.type
_entity.pdbx_description
1 polymer ?
#
loop_
_entity_poly.entity_id
_entity_poly.type
_entity_poly.pdbx_seq_one_letter_code
_entity_poly.pdbx_strand_id
1 'polypeptide(L)'
;LNCRHDRVLRMVNLTTAGEKQYYAIALLTSLFKELPSWWKMGILYDIACVLHRSMSRWKIKPLLLPRIEWGVSVFHAFGHQWACQCVYHPQKRKGFGFSDGEGCERCWGALKKLAPVLRVSGVS
;
A
#
# COMPACT_ATOMS: atom_id res chain seq x y z
N LEU A 1 1.17 -10.19 21.67
CA LEU A 1 2.07 -9.85 20.54
C LEU A 1 1.68 -10.72 19.36
N ASN A 2 1.01 -10.16 18.35
CA ASN A 2 0.69 -10.92 17.14
C ASN A 2 1.98 -11.10 16.32
N CYS A 3 2.21 -12.30 15.79
CA CYS A 3 3.36 -12.57 14.95
C CYS A 3 3.26 -11.78 13.64
N ARG A 4 4.29 -10.98 13.33
CA ARG A 4 4.45 -10.29 12.06
C ARG A 4 5.23 -11.21 11.13
N HIS A 5 4.60 -11.62 10.03
CA HIS A 5 5.19 -12.57 9.10
C HIS A 5 5.74 -11.90 7.84
N ASP A 6 5.33 -10.65 7.54
CA ASP A 6 5.73 -9.86 6.35
C ASP A 6 5.82 -10.70 5.07
N ARG A 7 4.85 -11.60 4.88
CA ARG A 7 4.78 -12.48 3.71
C ARG A 7 4.06 -11.78 2.56
N VAL A 8 4.63 -11.87 1.37
CA VAL A 8 3.99 -11.38 0.16
C VAL A 8 2.82 -12.26 -0.19
N LEU A 9 1.62 -11.67 -0.28
CA LEU A 9 0.41 -12.36 -0.70
C LEU A 9 0.12 -12.21 -2.19
N ARG A 10 0.50 -11.08 -2.77
CA ARG A 10 0.24 -10.74 -4.18
C ARG A 10 1.38 -9.90 -4.73
N MET A 11 1.69 -10.12 -6.00
CA MET A 11 2.60 -9.29 -6.80
C MET A 11 1.87 -8.92 -8.09
N VAL A 12 2.25 -7.80 -8.69
CA VAL A 12 1.73 -7.36 -9.98
C VAL A 12 2.89 -6.97 -10.89
N ASN A 13 2.80 -7.36 -12.16
CA ASN A 13 3.79 -6.97 -13.16
C ASN A 13 3.53 -5.53 -13.59
N LEU A 14 4.58 -4.70 -13.52
CA LEU A 14 4.54 -3.34 -14.03
C LEU A 14 4.76 -3.38 -15.55
N THR A 15 3.66 -3.27 -16.29
CA THR A 15 3.63 -3.30 -17.76
C THR A 15 3.77 -1.94 -18.41
N THR A 16 3.73 -0.85 -17.65
CA THR A 16 3.89 0.51 -18.17
C THR A 16 4.91 1.27 -17.33
N ALA A 17 5.44 2.38 -17.88
CA ALA A 17 6.40 3.20 -17.18
C ALA A 17 5.82 3.77 -15.87
N GLY A 18 6.55 3.55 -14.78
CA GLY A 18 6.27 4.08 -13.44
C GLY A 18 5.23 3.30 -12.64
N GLU A 19 5.31 3.46 -11.32
CA GLU A 19 4.33 2.94 -10.39
C GLU A 19 3.07 3.81 -10.41
N LYS A 20 2.08 3.38 -11.17
CA LYS A 20 0.79 4.05 -11.27
C LYS A 20 -0.17 3.57 -10.17
N GLN A 21 -1.02 4.48 -9.68
CA GLN A 21 -1.97 4.19 -8.60
C GLN A 21 -2.90 2.99 -8.89
N TYR A 22 -3.22 2.72 -10.15
CA TYR A 22 -4.11 1.61 -10.49
C TYR A 22 -3.51 0.23 -10.15
N TYR A 23 -2.18 0.09 -10.07
CA TYR A 23 -1.56 -1.17 -9.64
C TYR A 23 -1.90 -1.48 -8.18
N ALA A 24 -1.76 -0.47 -7.30
CA ALA A 24 -2.17 -0.58 -5.90
C ALA A 24 -3.67 -0.88 -5.77
N ILE A 25 -4.51 -0.20 -6.57
CA ILE A 25 -5.97 -0.42 -6.57
C ILE A 25 -6.32 -1.83 -7.06
N ALA A 26 -5.61 -2.36 -8.05
CA ALA A 26 -5.81 -3.72 -8.56
C ALA A 26 -5.44 -4.77 -7.50
N LEU A 27 -4.30 -4.60 -6.83
CA LEU A 27 -3.87 -5.48 -5.73
C LEU A 27 -4.88 -5.47 -4.57
N LEU A 28 -5.30 -4.28 -4.13
CA LEU A 28 -6.32 -4.13 -3.09
C LEU A 28 -7.64 -4.78 -3.52
N THR A 29 -8.11 -4.52 -4.74
CA THR A 29 -9.36 -5.11 -5.25
C THR A 29 -9.27 -6.63 -5.30
N SER A 30 -8.14 -7.19 -5.73
CA SER A 30 -7.94 -8.64 -5.74
C SER A 30 -7.97 -9.21 -4.33
N LEU A 31 -7.30 -8.58 -3.37
CA LEU A 31 -7.24 -9.03 -1.98
C LEU A 31 -8.62 -8.99 -1.32
N PHE A 32 -9.35 -7.87 -1.45
CA PHE A 32 -10.66 -7.69 -0.83
C PHE A 32 -11.78 -8.57 -1.40
N LYS A 33 -11.59 -9.18 -2.59
CA LYS A 33 -12.50 -10.19 -3.15
C LYS A 33 -12.49 -11.50 -2.37
N GLU A 34 -11.36 -11.83 -1.74
CA GLU A 34 -11.17 -13.08 -0.99
C GLU A 34 -11.42 -12.91 0.50
N LEU A 35 -11.53 -11.67 0.97
CA LEU A 35 -11.75 -11.35 2.37
C LEU A 35 -13.24 -11.15 2.69
N PRO A 36 -13.72 -11.64 3.84
CA PRO A 36 -15.10 -11.45 4.26
C PRO A 36 -15.52 -9.98 4.26
N SER A 37 -16.74 -9.68 3.83
CA SER A 37 -17.23 -8.32 3.60
C SER A 37 -17.19 -7.41 4.85
N TRP A 38 -17.29 -8.00 6.04
CA TRP A 38 -17.24 -7.29 7.32
C TRP A 38 -15.82 -7.00 7.83
N TRP A 39 -14.78 -7.53 7.19
CA TRP A 39 -13.41 -7.25 7.60
C TRP A 39 -13.01 -5.81 7.24
N LYS A 40 -12.39 -5.15 8.22
CA LYS A 40 -11.67 -3.89 8.06
C LYS A 40 -10.17 -4.15 8.09
N MET A 41 -9.43 -3.50 7.21
CA MET A 41 -7.98 -3.70 7.08
C MET A 41 -7.25 -2.36 7.17
N GLY A 42 -6.12 -2.35 7.88
CA GLY A 42 -5.18 -1.25 7.83
C GLY A 42 -4.25 -1.40 6.62
N ILE A 43 -4.12 -0.34 5.82
CA ILE A 43 -3.18 -0.27 4.69
C ILE A 43 -2.10 0.76 5.00
N LEU A 44 -0.85 0.31 4.99
CA LEU A 44 0.34 1.15 5.03
C LEU A 44 0.92 1.23 3.61
N TYR A 45 1.01 2.44 3.07
CA TYR A 45 1.53 2.69 1.73
C TYR A 45 2.14 4.08 1.66
N ASP A 46 3.28 4.22 0.99
CA ASP A 46 4.08 5.45 0.95
C ASP A 46 3.25 6.67 0.57
N ILE A 47 2.41 6.53 -0.45
CA ILE A 47 1.51 7.60 -0.92
C ILE A 47 0.03 7.31 -0.58
N ALA A 48 -0.23 6.62 0.55
CA ALA A 48 -1.59 6.30 1.00
C ALA A 48 -2.51 7.53 1.06
N CYS A 49 -2.00 8.68 1.49
CA CYS A 49 -2.78 9.91 1.54
C CYS A 49 -3.27 10.37 0.15
N VAL A 50 -2.42 10.18 -0.87
CA VAL A 50 -2.76 10.54 -2.26
C VAL A 50 -3.74 9.51 -2.81
N LEU A 51 -3.50 8.22 -2.57
CA LEU A 51 -4.37 7.14 -3.04
C LEU A 51 -5.77 7.24 -2.42
N HIS A 52 -5.86 7.44 -1.10
CA HIS A 52 -7.12 7.66 -0.39
C HIS A 52 -7.86 8.86 -0.97
N ARG A 53 -7.18 10.00 -1.16
CA ARG A 53 -7.78 11.20 -1.77
C ARG A 53 -8.30 10.92 -3.18
N SER A 54 -7.51 10.26 -4.03
CA SER A 54 -7.90 9.90 -5.40
C SER A 54 -9.16 9.01 -5.40
N MET A 55 -9.16 7.94 -4.59
CA MET A 55 -10.30 7.01 -4.53
C MET A 55 -11.56 7.69 -4.01
N SER A 56 -11.45 8.51 -2.97
CA SER A 56 -12.58 9.23 -2.36
C SER A 56 -13.16 10.30 -3.29
N ARG A 57 -12.29 11.05 -3.99
CA ARG A 57 -12.70 12.13 -4.91
C ARG A 57 -13.38 11.57 -6.15
N TRP A 58 -12.77 10.57 -6.77
CA TRP A 58 -13.24 10.02 -8.06
C TRP A 58 -14.17 8.82 -7.89
N LYS A 59 -14.58 8.50 -6.65
CA LYS A 59 -15.44 7.37 -6.31
C LYS A 59 -14.93 6.05 -6.90
N ILE A 60 -13.61 5.85 -6.86
CA ILE A 60 -12.99 4.61 -7.32
C ILE A 60 -13.21 3.55 -6.23
N LYS A 61 -13.87 2.45 -6.59
CA LYS A 61 -14.19 1.33 -5.66
C LYS A 61 -14.79 1.83 -4.34
N PRO A 62 -15.92 2.55 -4.37
CA PRO A 62 -16.46 3.23 -3.19
C PRO A 62 -16.85 2.26 -2.07
N LEU A 63 -17.15 1.01 -2.40
CA LEU A 63 -17.44 -0.07 -1.43
C LEU A 63 -16.21 -0.52 -0.62
N LEU A 64 -15.00 -0.24 -1.09
CA LEU A 64 -13.76 -0.57 -0.37
C LEU A 64 -13.37 0.51 0.64
N LEU A 65 -13.71 1.78 0.39
CA LEU A 65 -13.30 2.90 1.23
C LEU A 65 -13.66 2.73 2.72
N PRO A 66 -14.89 2.30 3.09
CA PRO A 66 -15.26 2.12 4.50
C PRO A 66 -14.58 0.92 5.17
N ARG A 67 -13.95 0.03 4.38
CA ARG A 67 -13.27 -1.19 4.84
C ARG A 67 -11.77 -0.98 5.02
N ILE A 68 -11.24 0.20 4.68
CA ILE A 68 -9.82 0.49 4.73
C ILE A 68 -9.54 1.60 5.74
N GLU A 69 -8.64 1.32 6.67
CA GLU A 69 -7.96 2.32 7.47
C GLU A 69 -6.64 2.68 6.78
N TRP A 70 -6.39 3.96 6.53
CA TRP A 70 -5.26 4.42 5.72
C TRP A 70 -4.13 4.97 6.58
N GLY A 71 -2.90 4.50 6.34
CA GLY A 71 -1.69 5.05 6.94
C GLY A 71 -0.54 5.11 5.95
N VAL A 72 0.40 6.01 6.20
CA VAL A 72 1.68 6.08 5.48
C VAL A 72 2.73 5.36 6.32
N SER A 73 3.55 4.49 5.72
CA SER A 73 4.69 3.82 6.35
C SER A 73 5.53 4.81 7.18
N VAL A 74 6.02 4.41 8.35
CA VAL A 74 6.59 5.32 9.37
C VAL A 74 7.73 6.16 8.80
N PHE A 75 8.66 5.56 8.06
CA PHE A 75 9.77 6.29 7.47
C PHE A 75 9.29 7.32 6.45
N HIS A 76 8.40 6.91 5.55
CA HIS A 76 7.85 7.75 4.50
C HIS A 76 6.96 8.88 5.03
N ALA A 77 6.29 8.67 6.17
CA ALA A 77 5.44 9.68 6.77
C ALA A 77 6.22 10.98 7.06
N PHE A 78 7.48 10.89 7.48
CA PHE A 78 8.33 12.07 7.71
C PHE A 78 8.65 12.85 6.43
N GLY A 79 8.61 12.21 5.26
CA GLY A 79 8.75 12.88 3.95
C GLY A 79 7.51 13.68 3.53
N HIS A 80 6.39 13.53 4.24
CA HIS A 80 5.14 14.23 3.93
C HIS A 80 4.98 15.51 4.75
N GLN A 81 4.15 16.44 4.26
CA GLN A 81 3.81 17.66 5.01
C GLN A 81 3.22 17.37 6.40
N TRP A 82 3.40 18.29 7.34
CA TRP A 82 2.95 18.16 8.73
C TRP A 82 1.48 17.72 8.88
N ALA A 83 0.56 18.33 8.12
CA ALA A 83 -0.85 17.97 8.17
C ALA A 83 -1.11 16.50 7.77
N CYS A 84 -0.34 15.99 6.79
CA CYS A 84 -0.42 14.59 6.39
C CYS A 84 0.10 13.68 7.50
N GLN A 85 1.20 14.03 8.16
CA GLN A 85 1.71 13.28 9.31
C GLN A 85 0.69 13.21 10.45
N CYS A 86 0.01 14.30 10.76
CA CYS A 86 -1.02 14.30 11.81
C CYS A 86 -2.18 13.34 11.50
N VAL A 87 -2.55 13.18 10.23
CA VAL A 87 -3.71 12.38 9.83
C VAL A 87 -3.34 10.94 9.48
N TYR A 88 -2.21 10.69 8.85
CA TYR A 88 -1.86 9.40 8.24
C TYR A 88 -0.70 8.67 8.92
N HIS A 89 -0.04 9.27 9.91
CA HIS A 89 1.05 8.57 10.60
C HIS A 89 0.50 7.41 11.45
N PRO A 90 1.00 6.18 11.30
CA PRO A 90 0.40 4.98 11.89
C PRO A 90 0.46 4.98 13.42
N GLN A 91 1.51 5.56 14.01
CA GLN A 91 1.59 5.74 15.47
C GLN A 91 0.56 6.76 16.02
N LYS A 92 -0.06 7.57 15.16
CA LYS A 92 -1.15 8.50 15.53
C LYS A 92 -2.54 7.95 15.17
N ARG A 93 -2.61 6.71 14.63
CA ARG A 93 -3.86 6.07 14.21
C ARG A 93 -4.09 4.75 14.95
N LYS A 94 -5.34 4.50 15.32
CA LYS A 94 -5.72 3.21 15.91
C LYS A 94 -5.72 2.13 14.84
N GLY A 95 -5.37 0.90 15.22
CA GLY A 95 -5.44 -0.27 14.34
C GLY A 95 -4.12 -0.71 13.69
N PHE A 96 -3.07 0.12 13.71
CA PHE A 96 -1.76 -0.24 13.15
C PHE A 96 -0.76 -0.80 14.18
N GLY A 97 -1.02 -0.61 15.47
CA GLY A 97 -0.09 -1.02 16.55
C GLY A 97 1.29 -0.38 16.37
N PHE A 98 2.35 -1.17 16.56
CA PHE A 98 3.75 -0.75 16.35
C PHE A 98 4.31 -1.21 14.99
N SER A 99 3.46 -1.28 13.97
CA SER A 99 3.89 -1.62 12.61
C SER A 99 4.58 -0.42 11.98
N ASP A 100 5.75 -0.64 11.37
CA ASP A 100 6.49 0.39 10.62
C ASP A 100 5.98 0.52 9.18
N GLY A 101 5.46 -0.57 8.61
CA GLY A 101 4.92 -0.58 7.25
C GLY A 101 5.95 -0.90 6.17
N GLU A 102 7.18 -1.27 6.55
CA GLU A 102 8.33 -1.43 5.63
C GLU A 102 8.43 -2.84 5.03
N GLY A 103 7.35 -3.61 5.05
CA GLY A 103 7.34 -5.00 4.58
C GLY A 103 7.64 -5.12 3.07
N CYS A 104 7.08 -4.20 2.29
CA CYS A 104 7.28 -4.16 0.84
C CYS A 104 8.75 -3.83 0.49
N GLU A 105 9.37 -2.91 1.23
CA GLU A 105 10.73 -2.43 1.07
C GLU A 105 11.75 -3.50 1.45
N ARG A 106 11.47 -4.29 2.51
CA ARG A 106 12.31 -5.44 2.86
C ARG A 106 12.25 -6.53 1.80
N CYS A 107 11.04 -6.85 1.31
CA CYS A 107 10.87 -7.78 0.20
C CYS A 107 11.59 -7.30 -1.06
N TRP A 108 11.38 -6.05 -1.44
CA TRP A 108 12.08 -5.42 -2.55
C TRP A 108 13.59 -5.44 -2.36
N GLY A 109 14.09 -5.15 -1.15
CA GLY A 109 15.51 -5.19 -0.81
C GLY A 109 16.14 -6.56 -1.04
N ALA A 110 15.41 -7.65 -0.79
CA ALA A 110 15.83 -9.00 -1.10
C ALA A 110 15.78 -9.31 -2.61
N LEU A 111 14.76 -8.82 -3.31
CA LEU A 111 14.53 -9.09 -4.73
C LEU A 111 15.28 -8.14 -5.69
N LYS A 112 15.82 -7.01 -5.21
CA LYS A 112 16.35 -5.93 -6.07
C LYS A 112 17.45 -6.39 -7.02
N LYS A 113 18.22 -7.43 -6.67
CA LYS A 113 19.25 -8.01 -7.54
C LYS A 113 18.66 -8.69 -8.79
N LEU A 114 17.40 -9.11 -8.73
CA LEU A 114 16.68 -9.71 -9.85
C LEU A 114 16.06 -8.64 -10.77
N ALA A 115 15.84 -7.42 -10.27
CA ALA A 115 15.17 -6.37 -11.03
C ALA A 115 15.86 -6.06 -12.38
N PRO A 116 17.21 -5.98 -12.50
CA PRO A 116 17.85 -5.72 -13.78
C PRO A 116 17.61 -6.81 -14.83
N VAL A 117 17.59 -8.09 -14.42
CA VAL A 117 17.43 -9.22 -15.34
C VAL A 117 15.97 -9.53 -15.67
N LEU A 118 15.04 -9.11 -14.82
CA LEU A 118 13.59 -9.28 -15.02
C LEU A 118 12.92 -8.07 -15.69
N ARG A 119 13.67 -6.97 -15.87
CA ARG A 119 13.16 -5.83 -16.66
C ARG A 119 12.96 -6.28 -18.09
N VAL A 120 11.72 -6.31 -18.54
CA VAL A 120 11.40 -6.43 -19.96
C VAL A 120 11.84 -5.13 -20.64
N SER A 121 13.03 -5.13 -21.23
CA SER A 121 13.50 -4.06 -22.10
C SER A 121 12.77 -4.19 -23.44
N GLY A 122 11.68 -3.44 -23.60
CA GLY A 122 10.93 -3.36 -24.85
C GLY A 122 9.50 -3.87 -24.72
N VAL A 123 8.60 -2.98 -24.33
CA VAL A 123 7.25 -2.96 -24.86
C VAL A 123 7.02 -1.52 -25.33
N SER A 124 7.26 -1.32 -26.62
CA SER A 124 6.78 -0.19 -27.42
C SER A 124 5.26 -0.22 -27.50
#